data_AF-I3Y068-F1
#
_entry.id   AF-I3Y068-F1
#
_cell.length_a   1.000
_cell.length_b   1.000
_cell.length_c   1.000
_cell.angle_alpha   90.00
_cell.angle_beta   90.00
_cell.angle_gamma   90.00
#
_symmetry.space_group_name_H-M   'P 1'
#
loop_
_entity.id
_entity.type
_entity.pdbx_description
1 polymer ?
#
loop_
_entity_poly.entity_id
_entity_poly.type
_entity_poly.pdbx_seq_one_letter_code
_entity_poly.pdbx_strand_id
1 'polypeptide(L)'
;MKNYFKLFPQLGINSDYSKKILRRFKYALIYRNVINIIFLIPWVILLFEVMTKGIKDDGGAFFILGLATMFVYLPLITLYFLIRNRYEGHLEQIYFDEFLSKKLKIFYHIEELSDFTYEIIKDITKSANLTNNNMQALIFACQEAYALGAEGVFVVGNQQSAITSGKTDKRGKGSVQTTVLGTTSVRALKNIKEKPKNSISPDTKDLEYWFGLLEKGAITQEEYEKKKMELLN
;
A
#
# COMPACT_ATOMS: atom_id res chain seq x y z
N MET A 1 -8.85 3.78 -7.01
CA MET A 1 -8.87 4.40 -5.67
C MET A 1 -9.95 3.74 -4.85
N LYS A 2 -9.57 2.93 -3.85
CA LYS A 2 -10.52 2.49 -2.83
C LYS A 2 -11.07 3.76 -2.18
N ASN A 3 -12.39 3.90 -2.12
CA ASN A 3 -12.99 5.15 -1.67
C ASN A 3 -12.95 5.19 -0.14
N TYR A 4 -11.77 5.43 0.44
CA TYR A 4 -11.53 5.42 1.89
C TYR A 4 -12.50 6.32 2.66
N PHE A 5 -12.95 7.41 2.03
CA PHE A 5 -13.99 8.30 2.56
C PHE A 5 -15.35 7.64 2.80
N LYS A 6 -15.71 6.64 1.99
CA LYS A 6 -16.93 5.83 2.17
C LYS A 6 -16.66 4.60 3.03
N LEU A 7 -15.49 4.00 2.86
CA LEU A 7 -15.10 2.76 3.50
C LEU A 7 -14.89 2.93 5.01
N PHE A 8 -14.20 3.99 5.47
CA PHE A 8 -13.88 4.16 6.89
C PHE A 8 -15.12 4.34 7.78
N PRO A 9 -16.10 5.19 7.41
CA PRO A 9 -17.35 5.30 8.16
C PRO A 9 -18.16 3.99 8.21
N GLN A 10 -18.22 3.25 7.10
CA GLN A 10 -18.95 1.97 7.03
C GLN A 10 -18.35 0.90 7.93
N LEU A 11 -17.03 0.94 8.12
CA LEU A 11 -16.29 -0.02 8.93
C LEU A 11 -16.10 0.42 10.39
N GLY A 12 -16.62 1.60 10.77
CA GLY A 12 -16.48 2.14 12.12
C GLY A 12 -15.07 2.65 12.48
N ILE A 13 -14.20 2.87 11.48
CA ILE A 13 -12.85 3.41 11.67
C ILE A 13 -12.98 4.92 11.93
N ASN A 14 -12.81 5.35 13.18
CA ASN A 14 -13.10 6.73 13.59
C ASN A 14 -12.05 7.34 14.54
N SER A 15 -10.81 6.83 14.53
CA SER A 15 -9.74 7.42 15.34
C SER A 15 -9.40 8.85 14.91
N ASP A 16 -8.91 9.68 15.83
CA ASP A 16 -8.51 11.05 15.49
C ASP A 16 -7.32 11.09 14.52
N TYR A 17 -6.46 10.07 14.58
CA TYR A 17 -5.38 9.86 13.61
C TYR A 17 -5.92 9.58 12.20
N SER A 18 -6.88 8.65 12.05
CA SER A 18 -7.51 8.32 10.77
C SER A 18 -8.20 9.53 10.14
N LYS A 19 -8.96 10.32 10.92
CA LYS A 19 -9.60 11.56 10.46
C LYS A 19 -8.58 12.57 9.95
N LYS A 20 -7.46 12.75 10.66
CA LYS A 20 -6.40 13.70 10.28
C LYS A 20 -5.76 13.33 8.95
N ILE A 21 -5.43 12.05 8.77
CA ILE A 21 -4.85 11.54 7.52
C ILE A 21 -5.86 11.62 6.37
N LEU A 22 -7.12 11.22 6.61
CA LEU A 22 -8.20 11.30 5.61
C LEU A 22 -8.44 12.75 5.15
N ARG A 23 -8.39 13.72 6.07
CA ARG A 23 -8.50 15.15 5.75
C ARG A 23 -7.31 15.63 4.91
N ARG A 24 -6.08 15.23 5.26
CA ARG A 24 -4.87 15.56 4.47
C ARG A 24 -4.92 14.96 3.06
N PHE A 25 -5.41 13.73 2.93
CA PHE A 25 -5.64 13.10 1.63
C PHE A 25 -6.69 13.86 0.79
N LYS A 26 -7.78 14.34 1.43
CA LYS A 26 -8.78 15.20 0.77
C LYS A 26 -8.16 16.50 0.28
N TYR A 27 -7.32 17.15 1.08
CA TYR A 27 -6.63 18.37 0.65
C TYR A 27 -5.68 18.10 -0.52
N ALA A 28 -4.98 16.97 -0.56
CA ALA A 28 -4.15 16.60 -1.71
C ALA A 28 -5.00 16.44 -3.00
N LEU A 29 -6.19 15.83 -2.91
CA LEU A 29 -7.11 15.73 -4.04
C LEU A 29 -7.61 17.11 -4.51
N ILE A 30 -7.96 18.00 -3.58
CA ILE A 30 -8.36 19.38 -3.90
C ILE A 30 -7.21 20.13 -4.58
N TYR A 31 -5.99 20.00 -4.03
CA TYR A 31 -4.79 20.61 -4.56
C TYR A 31 -4.53 20.22 -6.02
N ARG A 32 -4.67 18.92 -6.35
CA ARG A 32 -4.59 18.45 -7.75
C ARG A 32 -5.63 19.12 -8.64
N ASN A 33 -6.89 19.19 -8.19
CA ASN A 33 -7.96 19.79 -8.97
C ASN A 33 -7.70 21.28 -9.21
N VAL A 34 -7.22 22.00 -8.20
CA VAL A 34 -6.86 23.42 -8.31
C VAL A 34 -5.74 23.62 -9.32
N ILE A 35 -4.64 22.86 -9.23
CA ILE A 35 -3.55 22.93 -10.21
C ILE A 35 -4.06 22.64 -11.63
N ASN A 36 -4.83 21.56 -11.79
CA ASN A 36 -5.37 21.19 -13.10
C ASN A 36 -6.22 22.32 -13.68
N ILE A 37 -7.09 22.96 -12.89
CA ILE A 37 -7.93 24.06 -13.35
C ILE A 37 -7.10 25.27 -13.77
N ILE A 38 -6.10 25.66 -12.96
CA ILE A 38 -5.22 26.81 -13.22
C ILE A 38 -4.49 26.66 -14.56
N PHE A 39 -4.03 25.46 -14.91
CA PHE A 39 -3.32 25.23 -16.16
C PHE A 39 -4.25 24.90 -17.33
N LEU A 40 -5.38 24.24 -17.08
CA LEU A 40 -6.30 23.81 -18.15
C LEU A 40 -7.06 25.00 -18.75
N ILE A 41 -7.50 25.98 -17.95
CA ILE A 41 -8.24 27.14 -18.47
C ILE A 41 -7.41 27.94 -19.51
N PRO A 42 -6.16 28.35 -19.22
CA PRO A 42 -5.32 29.03 -20.21
C PRO A 42 -5.06 28.20 -21.47
N TRP A 43 -4.84 26.89 -21.32
CA TRP A 43 -4.66 25.99 -22.47
C TRP A 43 -5.89 25.94 -23.37
N VAL A 44 -7.09 25.88 -22.78
CA VAL A 44 -8.35 25.88 -23.55
C VAL A 44 -8.56 27.19 -24.30
N ILE A 45 -8.26 28.33 -23.66
CA ILE A 45 -8.39 29.65 -24.29
C ILE A 45 -7.42 29.77 -25.48
N LEU A 46 -6.15 29.42 -25.30
CA LEU A 46 -5.16 29.48 -26.39
C LEU A 46 -5.48 28.55 -27.55
N LEU A 47 -5.97 27.33 -27.27
CA LEU A 47 -6.42 26.42 -28.32
C LEU A 47 -7.62 26.98 -29.09
N PHE A 48 -8.56 27.62 -28.41
CA PHE A 48 -9.70 28.27 -29.04
C PHE A 48 -9.28 29.45 -29.92
N GLU A 49 -8.31 30.26 -29.49
CA GLU A 49 -7.78 31.37 -30.29
C GLU A 49 -7.06 30.87 -31.54
N VAL A 50 -6.24 29.81 -31.45
CA VAL A 50 -5.61 29.21 -32.63
C VAL A 50 -6.64 28.67 -33.62
N MET A 51 -7.70 28.03 -33.13
CA MET A 51 -8.76 27.49 -33.99
C MET A 51 -9.57 28.58 -34.72
N THR A 52 -9.67 29.78 -34.14
CA THR A 52 -10.51 30.88 -34.67
C THR A 52 -9.72 31.93 -35.46
N LYS A 53 -8.48 32.23 -35.06
CA LYS A 53 -7.65 33.30 -35.64
C LYS A 53 -6.39 32.81 -36.35
N GLY A 54 -6.02 31.53 -36.21
CA GLY A 54 -4.78 30.97 -36.72
C GLY A 54 -3.55 31.33 -35.87
N ILE A 55 -2.41 30.67 -36.12
CA ILE A 55 -1.22 30.69 -35.23
C ILE A 55 -0.41 32.00 -35.30
N LYS A 56 -0.74 32.94 -36.19
CA LYS A 56 0.19 33.99 -36.64
C LYS A 56 0.59 35.01 -35.55
N ASP A 57 -0.26 35.25 -34.53
CA ASP A 57 0.01 36.26 -33.49
C ASP A 57 0.25 35.69 -32.07
N ASP A 58 -0.13 34.42 -31.80
CA ASP A 58 -0.14 33.87 -30.44
C ASP A 58 1.08 33.00 -30.08
N GLY A 59 2.07 32.88 -30.98
CA GLY A 59 3.24 31.99 -30.78
C GLY A 59 4.02 32.25 -29.48
N GLY A 60 4.08 33.51 -29.03
CA GLY A 60 4.69 33.88 -27.75
C GLY A 60 3.91 33.38 -26.53
N ALA A 61 2.58 33.40 -26.58
CA ALA A 61 1.73 32.91 -25.49
C ALA A 61 1.78 31.38 -25.36
N PHE A 62 1.84 30.65 -26.48
CA PHE A 62 2.10 29.21 -26.48
C PHE A 62 3.46 28.85 -25.89
N PHE A 63 4.49 29.64 -26.21
CA PHE A 63 5.82 29.42 -25.66
C PHE A 63 5.84 29.63 -24.13
N ILE A 64 5.25 30.72 -23.64
CA ILE A 64 5.16 31.01 -22.19
C ILE A 64 4.35 29.94 -21.46
N LEU A 65 3.20 29.53 -22.00
CA LEU A 65 2.37 28.50 -21.38
C LEU A 65 3.04 27.11 -21.44
N GLY A 66 3.76 26.82 -22.52
CA GLY A 66 4.61 25.64 -22.64
C GLY A 66 5.69 25.58 -21.56
N LEU A 67 6.41 26.69 -21.35
CA LEU A 67 7.40 26.82 -20.27
C LEU A 67 6.76 26.67 -18.88
N ALA A 68 5.63 27.34 -18.63
CA ALA A 68 4.91 27.22 -17.36
C ALA A 68 4.45 25.77 -17.11
N THR A 69 4.01 25.07 -18.16
CA THR A 69 3.61 23.66 -18.03
C THR A 69 4.82 22.78 -17.70
N MET A 70 5.96 23.02 -18.36
CA MET A 70 7.16 22.19 -18.17
C MET A 70 7.81 22.42 -16.80
N PHE A 71 7.94 23.68 -16.39
CA PHE A 71 8.72 24.06 -15.20
C PHE A 71 7.89 24.24 -13.93
N VAL A 72 6.56 24.38 -14.04
CA VAL A 72 5.69 24.60 -12.88
C VAL A 72 4.69 23.46 -12.75
N TYR A 73 3.88 23.19 -13.77
CA TYR A 73 2.83 22.17 -13.67
C TYR A 73 3.37 20.76 -13.46
N LEU A 74 4.33 20.31 -14.28
CA LEU A 74 4.89 18.95 -14.19
C LEU A 74 5.53 18.68 -12.81
N PRO A 75 6.38 19.57 -12.24
CA PRO A 75 6.87 19.40 -10.88
C PRO A 75 5.78 19.36 -9.82
N LEU A 76 4.77 20.24 -9.91
CA LEU A 76 3.66 20.29 -8.93
C LEU A 76 2.83 19.01 -8.95
N ILE A 77 2.57 18.45 -10.15
CA ILE A 77 1.88 17.17 -10.30
C ILE A 77 2.73 16.02 -9.77
N THR A 78 4.04 16.03 -10.05
CA THR A 78 4.95 15.00 -9.56
C THR A 78 4.98 15.01 -8.03
N LEU A 79 5.05 16.19 -7.42
CA LEU A 79 4.96 16.37 -5.97
C LEU A 79 3.61 15.89 -5.42
N TYR A 80 2.50 16.18 -6.10
CA TYR A 80 1.19 15.65 -5.74
C TYR A 80 1.18 14.12 -5.72
N PHE A 81 1.74 13.46 -6.74
CA PHE A 81 1.79 12.00 -6.77
C PHE A 81 2.58 11.43 -5.60
N LEU A 82 3.72 12.02 -5.24
CA LEU A 82 4.51 11.61 -4.09
C LEU A 82 3.73 11.74 -2.78
N ILE A 83 3.10 12.90 -2.56
CA ILE A 83 2.30 13.18 -1.35
C ILE A 83 1.09 12.24 -1.27
N ARG A 84 0.38 12.07 -2.39
CA ARG A 84 -0.77 11.18 -2.49
C ARG A 84 -0.39 9.74 -2.13
N ASN A 85 0.68 9.23 -2.73
CA ASN A 85 1.15 7.86 -2.52
C ASN A 85 1.50 7.60 -1.05
N ARG A 86 2.16 8.56 -0.38
CA ARG A 86 2.45 8.49 1.05
C ARG A 86 1.17 8.39 1.89
N TYR A 87 0.19 9.26 1.64
CA TYR A 87 -1.07 9.22 2.40
C TYR A 87 -1.91 7.97 2.11
N GLU A 88 -1.88 7.46 0.87
CA GLU A 88 -2.55 6.21 0.49
C GLU A 88 -1.96 5.03 1.26
N GLY A 89 -0.62 4.95 1.39
CA GLY A 89 0.05 3.92 2.19
C GLY A 89 -0.31 3.97 3.67
N HIS A 90 -0.39 5.16 4.27
CA HIS A 90 -0.83 5.32 5.66
C HIS A 90 -2.30 4.93 5.87
N LEU A 91 -3.19 5.28 4.93
CA LEU A 91 -4.60 4.88 5.00
C LEU A 91 -4.76 3.37 4.92
N GLU A 92 -3.98 2.69 4.10
CA GLU A 92 -3.96 1.23 4.04
C GLU A 92 -3.51 0.60 5.36
N GLN A 93 -2.48 1.16 5.98
CA GLN A 93 -2.00 0.69 7.29
C GLN A 93 -3.06 0.87 8.37
N ILE A 94 -3.71 2.05 8.44
CA ILE A 94 -4.81 2.31 9.37
C ILE A 94 -5.97 1.32 9.15
N TYR A 95 -6.30 1.02 7.89
CA TYR A 95 -7.32 0.03 7.56
C TYR A 95 -6.95 -1.37 8.09
N PHE A 96 -5.68 -1.74 8.00
CA PHE A 96 -5.20 -2.99 8.56
C PHE A 96 -5.26 -2.99 10.10
N ASP A 97 -4.69 -1.98 10.73
CA ASP A 97 -4.52 -1.89 12.19
C ASP A 97 -5.85 -1.71 12.93
N GLU A 98 -6.76 -0.88 12.39
CA GLU A 98 -8.00 -0.56 13.10
C GLU A 98 -9.15 -1.51 12.77
N PHE A 99 -9.12 -2.18 11.62
CA PHE A 99 -10.21 -3.04 11.16
C PHE A 99 -9.79 -4.49 10.93
N LEU A 100 -8.86 -4.77 10.00
CA LEU A 100 -8.54 -6.14 9.63
C LEU A 100 -7.95 -6.95 10.79
N SER A 101 -7.02 -6.38 11.56
CA SER A 101 -6.38 -7.03 12.71
C SER A 101 -7.38 -7.41 13.82
N LYS A 102 -8.50 -6.68 13.94
CA LYS A 102 -9.54 -6.93 14.94
C LYS A 102 -10.56 -7.96 14.46
N LYS A 103 -10.71 -8.13 13.15
CA LYS A 103 -11.70 -9.02 12.54
C LYS A 103 -11.12 -10.37 12.10
N LEU A 104 -9.82 -10.41 11.83
CA LEU A 104 -9.10 -11.61 11.43
C LEU A 104 -8.01 -11.93 12.45
N LYS A 105 -7.97 -13.18 12.92
CA LYS A 105 -6.80 -13.68 13.66
C LYS A 105 -5.67 -13.95 12.66
N ILE A 106 -4.54 -13.27 12.80
CA ILE A 106 -3.39 -13.44 11.91
C ILE A 106 -2.36 -14.30 12.62
N PHE A 107 -2.01 -15.43 12.00
CA PHE A 107 -1.01 -16.37 12.47
C PHE A 107 0.23 -16.27 11.59
N TYR A 108 1.39 -16.27 12.22
CA TYR A 108 2.67 -16.16 11.53
C TYR A 108 3.49 -17.45 11.68
N HIS A 109 3.23 -18.28 12.68
CA HIS A 109 3.94 -19.54 12.87
C HIS A 109 3.03 -20.75 12.87
N ILE A 110 3.55 -21.88 12.40
CA ILE A 110 2.79 -23.14 12.36
C ILE A 110 2.48 -23.66 13.76
N GLU A 111 3.34 -23.35 14.72
CA GLU A 111 3.16 -23.64 16.14
C GLU A 111 1.91 -22.96 16.69
N GLU A 112 1.64 -21.71 16.30
CA GLU A 112 0.43 -20.97 16.69
C GLU A 112 -0.84 -21.61 16.14
N LEU A 113 -0.75 -22.41 15.07
CA LEU A 113 -1.87 -23.17 14.50
C LEU A 113 -2.04 -24.54 15.13
N SER A 114 -1.01 -25.07 15.78
CA SER A 114 -1.04 -26.41 16.37
C SER A 114 -2.10 -26.52 17.46
N ASP A 115 -2.34 -25.43 18.19
CA ASP A 115 -3.32 -25.29 19.26
C ASP A 115 -4.77 -25.13 18.78
N PHE A 116 -5.00 -24.98 17.48
CA PHE A 116 -6.34 -24.73 16.92
C PHE A 116 -6.77 -25.82 15.95
N THR A 117 -8.07 -26.13 15.93
CA THR A 117 -8.72 -26.79 14.80
C THR A 117 -9.26 -25.72 13.85
N TYR A 118 -9.03 -25.90 12.56
CA TYR A 118 -9.43 -24.94 11.53
C TYR A 118 -9.76 -25.66 10.22
N GLU A 119 -10.58 -25.01 9.40
CA GLU A 119 -10.84 -25.41 8.02
C GLU A 119 -10.13 -24.45 7.07
N ILE A 120 -9.44 -24.99 6.07
CA ILE A 120 -8.77 -24.20 5.04
C ILE A 120 -9.80 -23.84 3.97
N ILE A 121 -10.04 -22.56 3.75
CA ILE A 121 -10.91 -22.09 2.67
C ILE A 121 -10.14 -22.10 1.36
N LYS A 122 -9.02 -21.36 1.33
CA LYS A 122 -8.25 -21.10 0.10
C LYS A 122 -6.86 -20.55 0.42
N ASP A 123 -5.89 -20.93 -0.41
CA ASP A 123 -4.59 -20.26 -0.46
C ASP A 123 -4.66 -19.04 -1.41
N ILE A 124 -4.26 -17.89 -0.91
CA ILE A 124 -4.33 -16.58 -1.57
C ILE A 124 -2.91 -16.02 -1.67
N THR A 125 -2.49 -15.71 -2.89
CA THR A 125 -1.23 -15.02 -3.14
C THR A 125 -1.51 -13.66 -3.75
N LYS A 126 -0.94 -12.61 -3.17
CA LYS A 126 -1.02 -11.24 -3.69
C LYS A 126 0.34 -10.61 -3.83
N SER A 127 0.51 -9.90 -4.93
CA SER A 127 1.65 -9.03 -5.16
C SER A 127 1.22 -7.57 -5.13
N ALA A 128 2.06 -6.72 -4.55
CA ALA A 128 1.90 -5.28 -4.55
C ALA A 128 3.26 -4.60 -4.74
N ASN A 129 3.25 -3.43 -5.37
CA ASN A 129 4.44 -2.60 -5.45
C ASN A 129 4.74 -2.03 -4.06
N LEU A 130 5.95 -2.24 -3.55
CA LEU A 130 6.37 -1.76 -2.23
C LEU A 130 6.62 -0.25 -2.18
N THR A 131 6.18 0.49 -3.20
CA THR A 131 6.44 1.93 -3.36
C THR A 131 5.75 2.77 -2.29
N ASN A 132 4.62 2.29 -1.74
CA ASN A 132 3.77 3.07 -0.85
C ASN A 132 3.70 2.50 0.57
N ASN A 133 3.66 1.18 0.72
CA ASN A 133 3.60 0.50 2.01
C ASN A 133 4.23 -0.90 1.87
N ASN A 134 5.16 -1.23 2.78
CA ASN A 134 5.86 -2.52 2.75
C ASN A 134 4.95 -3.72 3.05
N MET A 135 3.81 -3.49 3.72
CA MET A 135 2.83 -4.51 4.06
C MET A 135 1.65 -4.55 3.07
N GLN A 136 1.68 -3.78 1.97
CA GLN A 136 0.53 -3.67 1.07
C GLN A 136 0.06 -5.02 0.50
N ALA A 137 1.01 -5.91 0.18
CA ALA A 137 0.71 -7.25 -0.32
C ALA A 137 -0.01 -8.11 0.74
N LEU A 138 0.43 -8.06 2.00
CA LEU A 138 -0.21 -8.73 3.13
C LEU A 138 -1.63 -8.18 3.37
N ILE A 139 -1.79 -6.85 3.38
CA ILE A 139 -3.09 -6.19 3.58
C ILE A 139 -4.09 -6.61 2.50
N PHE A 140 -3.65 -6.71 1.24
CA PHE A 140 -4.51 -7.15 0.14
C PHE A 140 -4.87 -8.62 0.23
N ALA A 141 -3.94 -9.48 0.65
CA ALA A 141 -4.22 -10.89 0.89
C ALA A 141 -5.23 -11.08 2.04
N CYS A 142 -5.05 -10.35 3.16
CA CYS A 142 -5.99 -10.36 4.29
C CYS A 142 -7.38 -9.82 3.89
N GLN A 143 -7.43 -8.77 3.06
CA GLN A 143 -8.70 -8.23 2.59
C GLN A 143 -9.47 -9.25 1.73
N GLU A 144 -8.78 -9.98 0.85
CA GLU A 144 -9.43 -11.04 0.07
C GLU A 144 -9.87 -12.22 0.95
N ALA A 145 -9.05 -12.62 1.91
CA ALA A 145 -9.43 -13.64 2.88
C ALA A 145 -10.71 -13.24 3.65
N TYR A 146 -10.79 -11.98 4.10
CA TYR A 146 -11.98 -11.46 4.77
C TYR A 146 -13.21 -11.48 3.85
N ALA A 147 -13.05 -11.08 2.58
CA ALA A 147 -14.14 -11.10 1.61
C ALA A 147 -14.68 -12.52 1.33
N LEU A 148 -13.83 -13.54 1.49
CA LEU A 148 -14.21 -14.96 1.40
C LEU A 148 -14.84 -15.51 2.70
N GLY A 149 -15.00 -14.67 3.73
CA GLY A 149 -15.57 -15.05 5.02
C GLY A 149 -14.62 -15.82 5.92
N ALA A 150 -13.31 -15.61 5.78
CA ALA A 150 -12.32 -16.15 6.70
C ALA A 150 -12.43 -15.50 8.09
N GLU A 151 -12.18 -16.29 9.12
CA GLU A 151 -12.08 -15.84 10.53
C GLU A 151 -10.63 -15.62 10.95
N GLY A 152 -9.70 -16.24 10.24
CA GLY A 152 -8.27 -16.05 10.45
C GLY A 152 -7.47 -16.38 9.21
N VAL A 153 -6.18 -16.08 9.32
CA VAL A 153 -5.28 -15.96 8.19
C VAL A 153 -3.90 -16.44 8.63
N PHE A 154 -3.33 -17.43 7.95
CA PHE A 154 -1.96 -17.87 8.19
C PHE A 154 -1.02 -17.35 7.10
N VAL A 155 0.05 -16.66 7.50
CA VAL A 155 1.06 -16.16 6.58
C VAL A 155 2.05 -17.28 6.26
N VAL A 156 1.92 -17.83 5.06
CA VAL A 156 2.76 -18.92 4.55
C VAL A 156 4.13 -18.38 4.16
N GLY A 157 4.18 -17.23 3.50
CA GLY A 157 5.44 -16.61 3.11
C GLY A 157 5.27 -15.16 2.68
N ASN A 158 6.33 -14.38 2.86
CA ASN A 158 6.44 -13.01 2.41
C ASN A 158 7.76 -12.87 1.66
N GLN A 159 7.71 -12.55 0.37
CA GLN A 159 8.87 -12.46 -0.49
C GLN A 159 8.95 -11.08 -1.13
N GLN A 160 10.15 -10.55 -1.26
CA GLN A 160 10.40 -9.33 -2.02
C GLN A 160 11.24 -9.66 -3.25
N SER A 161 10.80 -9.19 -4.41
CA SER A 161 11.53 -9.34 -5.67
C SER A 161 11.70 -7.98 -6.34
N ALA A 162 12.88 -7.73 -6.92
CA ALA A 162 13.14 -6.54 -7.70
C ALA A 162 13.00 -6.86 -9.19
N ILE A 163 12.02 -6.25 -9.86
CA ILE A 163 11.87 -6.36 -11.31
C ILE A 163 12.49 -5.13 -11.96
N THR A 164 13.56 -5.35 -12.71
CA THR A 164 14.18 -4.31 -13.55
C THR A 164 13.68 -4.47 -14.97
N SER A 165 13.00 -3.46 -15.48
CA SER A 165 12.50 -3.40 -16.86
C SER A 165 13.24 -2.31 -17.62
N GLY A 166 13.75 -2.65 -18.80
CA GLY A 166 14.38 -1.70 -19.72
C GLY A 166 13.49 -1.48 -20.93
N LYS A 167 13.33 -0.23 -21.35
CA LYS A 167 12.79 0.12 -22.67
C LYS A 167 13.84 0.90 -23.44
N THR A 168 14.11 0.46 -24.66
CA THR A 168 14.96 1.16 -25.60
C THR A 168 14.10 1.62 -26.76
N ASP A 169 14.11 2.92 -27.05
CA ASP A 169 13.41 3.47 -28.21
C ASP A 169 14.29 3.34 -29.47
N LYS A 170 13.67 3.40 -30.66
CA LYS A 170 14.31 3.30 -31.98
C LYS A 170 15.40 4.36 -32.23
N ARG A 171 15.46 5.40 -31.39
CA ARG A 171 16.48 6.47 -31.41
C ARG A 171 17.67 6.21 -30.46
N GLY A 172 17.79 5.00 -29.89
CA GLY A 172 18.89 4.61 -29.00
C GLY A 172 18.79 5.16 -27.58
N LYS A 173 17.71 5.87 -27.22
CA LYS A 173 17.45 6.29 -25.84
C LYS A 173 16.83 5.13 -25.05
N GLY A 174 17.52 4.72 -23.99
CA GLY A 174 17.06 3.69 -23.05
C GLY A 174 16.58 4.30 -21.74
N SER A 175 15.47 3.79 -21.21
CA SER A 175 15.04 4.03 -19.83
C SER A 175 15.02 2.70 -19.08
N VAL A 176 15.65 2.66 -17.91
CA VAL A 176 15.60 1.51 -17.00
C VAL A 176 14.75 1.89 -15.80
N GLN A 177 13.77 1.05 -15.48
CA GLN A 177 12.91 1.21 -14.32
C GLN A 177 12.97 -0.07 -13.48
N THR A 178 13.48 0.06 -12.26
CA THR A 178 13.44 -0.99 -11.24
C THR A 178 12.23 -0.78 -10.34
N THR A 179 11.40 -1.80 -10.19
CA THR A 179 10.25 -1.82 -9.30
C THR A 179 10.41 -2.95 -8.30
N VAL A 180 10.27 -2.66 -7.01
CA VAL A 180 10.30 -3.69 -5.96
C VAL A 180 8.87 -4.17 -5.70
N LEU A 181 8.64 -5.45 -5.92
CA LEU A 181 7.40 -6.15 -5.68
C LEU A 181 7.49 -6.94 -4.37
N GLY A 182 6.52 -6.73 -3.49
CA GLY A 182 6.26 -7.61 -2.36
C GLY A 182 5.20 -8.62 -2.78
N THR A 183 5.45 -9.91 -2.55
CA THR A 183 4.50 -10.99 -2.76
C THR A 183 4.25 -11.69 -1.43
N THR A 184 3.01 -11.67 -0.97
CA THR A 184 2.60 -12.31 0.27
C THR A 184 1.63 -13.44 -0.04
N SER A 185 1.94 -14.62 0.46
CA SER A 185 1.15 -15.84 0.33
C SER A 185 0.55 -16.20 1.67
N VAL A 186 -0.74 -16.43 1.64
CA VAL A 186 -1.59 -16.43 2.82
C VAL A 186 -2.64 -17.53 2.68
N ARG A 187 -2.85 -18.30 3.74
CA ARG A 187 -3.89 -19.31 3.83
C ARG A 187 -5.07 -18.78 4.62
N ALA A 188 -6.24 -18.71 3.99
CA ALA A 188 -7.47 -18.27 4.62
C ALA A 188 -8.12 -19.42 5.42
N LEU A 189 -8.49 -19.14 6.67
CA LEU A 189 -8.96 -20.12 7.64
C LEU A 189 -10.36 -19.77 8.14
N LYS A 190 -11.17 -20.81 8.41
CA LYS A 190 -12.50 -20.69 8.99
C LYS A 190 -12.66 -21.64 10.19
N ASN A 191 -13.69 -21.39 11.00
CA ASN A 191 -14.13 -22.26 12.08
C ASN A 191 -13.00 -22.52 13.09
N ILE A 192 -12.26 -21.46 13.43
CA ILE A 192 -11.08 -21.58 14.29
C ILE A 192 -11.54 -21.82 15.73
N LYS A 193 -11.29 -23.02 16.25
CA LYS A 193 -11.59 -23.40 17.64
C LYS A 193 -10.31 -23.83 18.35
N GLU A 194 -10.16 -23.42 19.59
CA GLU A 194 -9.08 -23.89 20.45
C GLU A 194 -9.24 -25.39 20.69
N LYS A 195 -8.16 -26.15 20.50
CA LYS A 195 -8.12 -27.55 20.88
C LYS A 195 -8.13 -27.65 22.41
N PRO A 196 -8.81 -28.65 23.00
CA PRO A 196 -8.67 -28.94 24.41
C PRO A 196 -7.20 -29.31 24.69
N LYS A 197 -6.52 -28.51 25.55
CA LYS A 197 -5.11 -28.67 25.90
C LYS A 197 -4.84 -30.07 26.44
N ASN A 198 -4.25 -30.93 25.61
CA ASN A 198 -3.58 -32.14 26.05
C ASN A 198 -2.18 -32.14 25.43
N SER A 199 -1.19 -32.00 26.30
CA SER A 199 0.26 -31.96 26.08
C SER A 199 0.87 -30.58 25.86
N ILE A 200 1.83 -30.30 26.74
CA ILE A 200 2.64 -29.11 26.91
C ILE A 200 3.65 -29.09 25.76
N SER A 201 3.50 -28.19 24.79
CA SER A 201 4.68 -27.69 24.07
C SER A 201 5.35 -26.64 24.96
N PRO A 202 6.69 -26.66 25.12
CA PRO A 202 7.36 -25.55 25.77
C PRO A 202 7.08 -24.28 24.95
N ASP A 203 6.57 -23.24 25.60
CA ASP A 203 6.35 -21.90 25.03
C ASP A 203 7.71 -21.18 24.86
N THR A 204 8.65 -21.85 24.20
CA THR A 204 9.98 -21.30 23.92
C THR A 204 9.88 -20.48 22.65
N LYS A 205 9.42 -19.23 22.80
CA LYS A 205 9.56 -18.16 21.81
C LYS A 205 11.03 -17.81 21.65
N ASP A 206 11.77 -18.73 21.05
CA ASP A 206 13.20 -18.65 20.85
C ASP A 206 13.55 -17.69 19.71
N LEU A 207 14.84 -17.43 19.53
CA LEU A 207 15.34 -16.54 18.48
C LEU A 207 14.83 -16.89 17.08
N GLU A 208 14.62 -18.18 16.79
CA GLU A 208 14.07 -18.65 15.50
C GLU A 208 12.59 -18.26 15.32
N TYR A 209 11.79 -18.30 16.39
CA TYR A 209 10.42 -17.80 16.38
C TYR A 209 10.40 -16.30 16.07
N TRP A 210 11.22 -15.51 16.76
CA TRP A 210 11.30 -14.06 16.49
C TRP A 210 11.86 -13.74 15.11
N PHE A 211 12.83 -14.52 14.61
CA PHE A 211 13.36 -14.36 13.27
C PHE A 211 12.32 -14.68 12.19
N GLY A 212 11.53 -15.74 12.37
CA GLY A 212 10.44 -16.06 11.45
C GLY A 212 9.32 -15.00 11.42
N LEU A 213 9.09 -14.31 12.54
CA LEU A 213 8.20 -13.13 12.57
C LEU A 213 8.79 -11.97 11.74
N LEU A 214 10.10 -11.74 11.84
CA LEU A 214 10.79 -10.71 11.05
C LEU A 214 10.72 -11.02 9.55
N GLU A 215 11.04 -12.25 9.13
CA GLU A 215 11.00 -12.66 7.72
C GLU A 215 9.60 -12.52 7.11
N LYS A 216 8.57 -12.79 7.91
CA LYS A 216 7.17 -12.63 7.49
C LYS A 216 6.69 -11.19 7.55
N GLY A 217 7.51 -10.27 8.08
CA GLY A 217 7.21 -8.86 8.22
C GLY A 217 6.20 -8.56 9.33
N ALA A 218 6.09 -9.43 10.34
CA ALA A 218 5.20 -9.24 11.49
C ALA A 218 5.78 -8.26 12.52
N ILE A 219 7.12 -8.23 12.63
CA ILE A 219 7.86 -7.33 13.53
C ILE A 219 8.91 -6.55 12.73
N THR A 220 9.35 -5.42 13.29
CA THR A 220 10.42 -4.61 12.70
C THR A 220 11.80 -5.15 13.07
N GLN A 221 12.83 -4.75 12.31
CA GLN A 221 14.23 -5.09 12.61
C GLN A 221 14.66 -4.62 14.01
N GLU A 222 14.24 -3.42 14.41
CA GLU A 222 14.55 -2.87 15.74
C GLU A 222 13.92 -3.69 16.87
N GLU A 223 12.67 -4.14 16.69
CA GLU A 223 11.99 -5.02 17.64
C GLU A 223 12.65 -6.39 17.74
N TYR A 224 13.09 -6.96 16.60
CA TYR A 224 13.84 -8.20 16.58
C TYR A 224 15.19 -8.06 17.31
N GLU A 225 15.94 -7.00 17.04
CA GLU A 225 17.24 -6.77 17.68
C GLU A 225 17.11 -6.57 19.19
N LYS A 226 16.08 -5.85 19.63
CA LYS A 226 15.77 -5.71 21.06
C LYS A 226 15.47 -7.07 21.71
N LYS A 227 14.62 -7.89 21.07
CA LYS A 227 14.29 -9.24 21.58
C LYS A 227 15.47 -10.19 21.57
N LYS A 228 16.33 -10.10 20.55
CA LYS A 228 17.59 -10.83 20.48
C LYS A 228 18.51 -10.49 21.65
N MET A 229 18.65 -9.21 22.00
CA MET A 229 19.44 -8.79 23.15
C MET A 229 18.82 -9.22 24.49
N GLU A 230 17.50 -9.29 24.59
CA GLU A 230 16.79 -9.79 25.78
C GLU A 230 16.94 -11.31 25.97
N LEU A 231 17.09 -12.08 24.88
CA LEU A 231 17.21 -13.55 24.92
C LEU A 231 18.67 -14.05 25.03
N LEU A 232 19.65 -13.20 24.69
CA LEU A 232 21.08 -13.54 24.76
C LEU A 232 21.76 -13.06 26.05
N ASN A 233 21.07 -12.26 26.88
CA ASN A 233 21.51 -11.83 28.22
C ASN A 233 20.86 -12.67 29.31
#